data_AF-A0A961AL19-F1
#
_entry.id   AF-A0A961AL19-F1
#
_cell.length_a   1.000
_cell.length_b   1.000
_cell.length_c   1.000
_cell.angle_alpha   90.00
_cell.angle_beta   90.00
_cell.angle_gamma   90.00
#
_symmetry.space_group_name_H-M   'P 1'
#
loop_
_entity.id
_entity.type
_entity.pdbx_description
1 polymer ?
#
loop_
_entity_poly.entity_id
_entity_poly.type
_entity_poly.pdbx_seq_one_letter_code
_entity_poly.pdbx_strand_id
1 'polypeptide(L)'
;DFIMFPELEGQVISRFALMEKSRLIAYPDGDVELVFVELPKFQRGLDELRGLTDEWLFFVDSAADMEAVPVQLSEVPEIEDAFEIAEAARLTPLEEHRLELKNRWIADQKMILAMKLDAEAQAKLAEARANLAEEKAHQAEEKAHQAEGKAHQAEEKAHQAEEKAHQAEGKAHQAEAQASLALKEAHLAREQAKQEAAKVREVLQATARTLAELGQNHAAIAAKLNITEALVSELLEP
;
A
#
# COMPACT_ATOMS: atom_id res chain seq x y z
N ASP A 1 -49.04 34.07 -31.11
CA ASP A 1 -48.41 35.21 -31.81
C ASP A 1 -47.76 36.20 -30.85
N PHE A 2 -46.56 36.66 -31.20
CA PHE A 2 -45.74 37.55 -30.38
C PHE A 2 -45.51 38.88 -31.14
N ILE A 3 -45.85 40.00 -30.49
CA ILE A 3 -45.61 41.35 -30.99
C ILE A 3 -44.43 41.93 -30.22
N MET A 4 -43.36 42.30 -30.94
CA MET A 4 -42.10 42.76 -30.36
C MET A 4 -42.11 44.26 -30.08
N PHE A 5 -42.68 45.07 -31.00
CA PHE A 5 -42.69 46.53 -30.90
C PHE A 5 -44.13 47.07 -30.86
N PRO A 6 -44.81 47.04 -29.70
CA PRO A 6 -46.18 47.55 -29.60
C PRO A 6 -46.27 49.05 -29.88
N GLU A 7 -45.19 49.79 -29.64
CA GLU A 7 -45.08 51.24 -29.88
C GLU A 7 -45.15 51.61 -31.38
N LEU A 8 -44.79 50.68 -32.26
CA LEU A 8 -44.83 50.84 -33.72
C LEU A 8 -46.14 50.25 -34.25
N GLU A 9 -47.25 50.90 -33.89
CA GLU A 9 -48.61 50.47 -34.28
C GLU A 9 -48.79 50.49 -35.80
N GLY A 10 -49.35 49.41 -36.36
CA GLY A 10 -49.64 49.29 -37.79
C GLY A 10 -48.43 49.09 -38.71
N GLN A 11 -47.20 49.13 -38.17
CA GLN A 11 -45.98 48.92 -38.94
C GLN A 11 -45.57 47.44 -38.92
N VAL A 12 -45.71 46.76 -40.06
CA VAL A 12 -45.34 45.33 -40.23
C VAL A 12 -43.83 45.15 -40.39
N ILE A 13 -43.18 46.04 -41.15
CA ILE A 13 -41.73 46.02 -41.37
C ILE A 13 -41.10 47.20 -40.63
N SER A 14 -40.29 46.88 -39.62
CA SER A 14 -39.54 47.85 -38.82
C SER A 14 -38.05 47.73 -39.13
N ARG A 15 -37.37 48.86 -39.36
CA ARG A 15 -35.93 48.90 -39.67
C ARG A 15 -35.20 49.69 -38.60
N PHE A 16 -34.17 49.08 -38.02
CA PHE A 16 -33.35 49.68 -36.98
C PHE A 16 -31.90 49.74 -37.43
N ALA A 17 -31.30 50.93 -37.25
CA ALA A 17 -29.87 51.13 -37.46
C ALA A 17 -29.11 51.00 -36.14
N LEU A 18 -27.88 50.48 -36.21
CA LEU A 18 -26.98 50.43 -35.06
C LEU A 18 -26.35 51.81 -34.81
N MET A 19 -26.43 52.28 -33.57
CA MET A 19 -25.90 53.59 -33.15
C MET A 19 -25.14 53.49 -31.82
N GLU A 20 -24.09 54.32 -31.67
CA GLU A 20 -23.40 54.50 -30.39
C GLU A 20 -24.30 55.25 -29.41
N LYS A 21 -24.44 54.72 -28.19
CA LYS A 21 -25.50 55.12 -27.25
C LYS A 21 -25.38 56.56 -26.73
N SER A 22 -24.17 57.11 -26.64
CA SER A 22 -23.92 58.39 -25.96
C SER A 22 -24.01 59.59 -26.91
N ARG A 23 -23.52 59.42 -28.14
CA ARG A 23 -23.41 60.46 -29.16
C ARG A 23 -24.36 60.22 -30.34
N LEU A 24 -25.07 59.09 -30.34
CA LEU A 24 -25.99 58.68 -31.42
C LEU A 24 -25.32 58.67 -32.80
N ILE A 25 -24.03 58.31 -32.82
CA ILE A 25 -23.26 58.17 -34.06
C ILE A 25 -23.63 56.83 -34.68
N ALA A 26 -24.13 56.84 -35.91
CA ALA A 26 -24.43 55.63 -36.68
C ALA A 26 -23.16 54.80 -36.88
N TYR A 27 -23.32 53.48 -36.89
CA TYR A 27 -22.21 52.57 -37.17
C TYR A 27 -21.57 52.91 -38.53
N PRO A 28 -20.23 53.09 -38.59
CA PRO A 28 -19.54 53.41 -39.85
C PRO A 28 -19.86 52.39 -40.94
N ASP A 29 -19.96 52.87 -42.18
CA ASP A 29 -20.25 52.09 -43.40
C ASP A 29 -21.69 51.58 -43.57
N GLY A 30 -22.56 51.67 -42.55
CA GLY A 30 -24.00 51.38 -42.70
C GLY A 30 -24.32 49.93 -43.10
N ASP A 31 -23.34 49.03 -43.02
CA ASP A 31 -23.43 47.64 -43.50
C ASP A 31 -24.39 46.75 -42.69
N VAL A 32 -24.92 47.26 -41.57
CA VAL A 32 -25.77 46.47 -40.66
C VAL A 32 -27.06 47.22 -40.35
N GLU A 33 -28.13 46.78 -40.99
CA GLU A 33 -29.52 47.14 -40.69
C GLU A 33 -30.24 45.92 -40.10
N LEU A 34 -31.00 46.13 -39.02
CA LEU A 34 -31.88 45.12 -38.46
C LEU A 34 -33.29 45.35 -39.00
N VAL A 35 -33.76 44.43 -39.84
CA VAL A 35 -35.12 44.43 -40.38
C VAL A 35 -35.95 43.42 -39.61
N PHE A 36 -36.99 43.89 -38.94
CA PHE A 36 -37.97 43.05 -38.25
C PHE A 36 -39.25 43.02 -39.06
N VAL A 37 -39.75 41.81 -39.30
CA VAL A 37 -41.04 41.56 -39.94
C VAL A 37 -41.96 40.93 -38.90
N GLU A 38 -42.98 41.67 -38.48
CA GLU A 38 -43.93 41.22 -37.45
C GLU A 38 -45.24 40.76 -38.12
N LEU A 39 -45.28 39.49 -38.53
CA LEU A 39 -46.44 38.87 -39.20
C LEU A 39 -47.78 39.06 -38.47
N PRO A 40 -47.88 39.02 -37.12
CA PRO A 40 -49.16 39.25 -36.43
C PRO A 40 -49.79 40.63 -36.67
N LYS A 41 -48.99 41.61 -37.12
CA LYS A 41 -49.47 42.95 -37.50
C LYS A 41 -49.95 43.01 -38.95
N PHE A 42 -49.66 42.00 -39.76
CA PHE A 42 -50.09 41.89 -41.15
C PHE A 42 -51.49 41.25 -41.19
N GLN A 43 -52.48 42.02 -41.62
CA GLN A 43 -53.89 41.58 -41.67
C GLN A 43 -54.50 41.74 -43.06
N ARG A 44 -53.66 41.91 -44.10
CA ARG A 44 -54.12 42.12 -45.48
C ARG A 44 -54.48 40.79 -46.11
N GLY A 45 -55.64 40.75 -46.78
CA GLY A 45 -56.03 39.62 -47.61
C GLY A 45 -55.44 39.69 -49.02
N LEU A 46 -55.61 38.62 -49.80
CA LEU A 46 -55.16 38.51 -51.20
C LEU A 46 -55.55 39.70 -52.08
N ASP A 47 -56.75 40.27 -51.87
CA ASP A 47 -57.27 41.40 -52.66
C ASP A 47 -56.65 42.75 -52.29
N GLU A 48 -55.93 42.82 -51.17
CA GLU A 48 -55.34 44.04 -50.62
C GLU A 48 -53.82 44.10 -50.76
N LEU A 49 -53.20 43.06 -51.36
CA LEU A 49 -51.76 42.97 -51.53
C LEU A 49 -51.27 44.03 -52.52
N ARG A 50 -50.25 44.81 -52.13
CA ARG A 50 -49.67 45.86 -52.95
C ARG A 50 -48.20 45.56 -53.23
N GLY A 51 -47.98 44.79 -54.29
CA GLY A 51 -46.67 44.48 -54.86
C GLY A 51 -45.91 43.38 -54.11
N LEU A 52 -44.72 43.10 -54.62
CA LEU A 52 -43.93 41.91 -54.29
C LEU A 52 -43.71 41.69 -52.78
N THR A 53 -43.45 42.73 -52.00
CA THR A 53 -43.21 42.58 -50.56
C THR A 53 -44.46 42.08 -49.82
N ASP A 54 -45.64 42.58 -50.15
CA ASP A 54 -46.89 42.13 -49.52
C ASP A 54 -47.21 40.69 -49.91
N GLU A 55 -46.92 40.30 -51.15
CA GLU A 55 -47.07 38.92 -51.65
C GLU A 55 -46.19 37.94 -50.87
N TRP A 56 -44.91 38.29 -50.65
CA TRP A 56 -44.01 37.49 -49.80
C TRP A 56 -44.44 37.44 -48.33
N LEU A 57 -44.91 38.55 -47.77
CA LEU A 57 -45.41 38.58 -46.39
C LEU A 57 -46.63 37.68 -46.20
N PHE A 58 -47.57 37.77 -47.14
CA PHE A 58 -48.76 36.92 -47.15
C PHE A 58 -48.39 35.45 -47.34
N PHE A 59 -47.45 35.15 -48.24
CA PHE A 59 -46.92 33.81 -48.40
C PHE A 59 -46.31 33.28 -47.09
N VAL A 60 -45.39 34.00 -46.44
CA VAL A 60 -44.74 33.51 -45.22
C VAL A 60 -45.73 33.32 -44.05
N ASP A 61 -46.75 34.17 -43.95
CA ASP A 61 -47.79 34.05 -42.92
C ASP A 61 -48.70 32.84 -43.13
N SER A 62 -49.12 32.59 -44.39
CA SER A 62 -50.14 31.59 -44.71
C SER A 62 -49.62 30.30 -45.35
N ALA A 63 -48.35 30.22 -45.77
CA ALA A 63 -47.78 29.05 -46.45
C ALA A 63 -47.84 27.78 -45.59
N ALA A 64 -47.81 27.93 -44.28
CA ALA A 64 -47.91 26.81 -43.35
C ALA A 64 -49.28 26.13 -43.41
N ASP A 65 -50.34 26.81 -43.84
CA ASP A 65 -51.73 26.30 -43.87
C ASP A 65 -52.29 26.16 -45.30
N MET A 66 -51.62 26.72 -46.31
CA MET A 66 -52.03 26.62 -47.71
C MET A 66 -51.86 25.20 -48.27
N GLU A 67 -52.90 24.71 -48.96
CA GLU A 67 -52.83 23.46 -49.74
C GLU A 67 -52.32 23.67 -51.16
N ALA A 68 -52.46 24.89 -51.70
CA ALA A 68 -51.97 25.27 -53.02
C ALA A 68 -51.72 26.78 -53.10
N VAL A 69 -50.78 27.20 -53.94
CA VAL A 69 -50.47 28.61 -54.20
C VAL A 69 -51.62 29.25 -55.02
N PRO A 70 -52.25 30.34 -54.54
CA PRO A 70 -53.21 31.11 -55.32
C PRO A 70 -52.60 31.62 -56.63
N VAL A 71 -53.42 31.70 -57.69
CA VAL A 71 -52.97 32.11 -59.03
C VAL A 71 -52.22 33.46 -59.01
N GLN A 72 -52.68 34.39 -58.17
CA GLN A 72 -52.06 35.71 -57.99
C GLN A 72 -50.62 35.65 -57.45
N LEU A 73 -50.29 34.66 -56.62
CA LEU A 73 -48.94 34.48 -56.07
C LEU A 73 -48.06 33.61 -56.97
N SER A 74 -48.66 32.72 -57.78
CA SER A 74 -47.93 31.92 -58.78
C SER A 74 -47.40 32.75 -59.95
N GLU A 75 -47.81 34.01 -60.08
CA GLU A 75 -47.19 34.94 -61.04
C GLU A 75 -45.72 35.24 -60.69
N VAL A 76 -45.33 35.02 -59.42
CA VAL A 76 -43.95 35.17 -58.94
C VAL A 76 -43.30 33.78 -58.83
N PRO A 77 -42.36 33.43 -59.73
CA PRO A 77 -41.76 32.09 -59.75
C PRO A 77 -40.99 31.77 -58.47
N GLU A 78 -40.39 32.77 -57.82
CA GLU A 78 -39.67 32.56 -56.57
C GLU A 78 -40.59 32.17 -55.40
N ILE A 79 -41.87 32.58 -55.42
CA ILE A 79 -42.86 32.18 -54.42
C ILE A 79 -43.33 30.74 -54.66
N GLU A 80 -43.45 30.33 -55.93
CA GLU A 80 -43.73 28.94 -56.31
C GLU A 80 -42.59 28.01 -55.84
N ASP A 81 -41.34 28.37 -56.13
CA ASP A 81 -40.15 27.62 -55.66
C ASP A 81 -40.14 27.51 -54.12
N ALA A 82 -40.43 28.61 -53.41
CA ALA A 82 -40.48 28.62 -51.96
C ALA A 82 -41.60 27.72 -51.42
N PHE A 83 -42.75 27.65 -52.10
CA PHE A 83 -43.85 26.77 -51.74
C PHE A 83 -43.48 25.30 -51.92
N GLU A 84 -42.85 24.93 -53.04
CA GLU A 84 -42.37 23.55 -53.25
C GLU A 84 -41.38 23.12 -52.16
N ILE A 85 -40.48 24.02 -51.75
CA ILE A 85 -39.55 23.77 -50.65
C ILE A 85 -40.30 23.60 -49.32
N ALA A 86 -41.30 24.45 -49.05
CA ALA A 86 -42.10 24.38 -47.83
C ALA A 86 -42.96 23.11 -47.79
N GLU A 87 -43.57 22.71 -48.91
CA GLU A 87 -44.35 21.49 -49.06
C GLU A 87 -43.46 20.25 -48.88
N ALA A 88 -42.28 20.23 -49.50
CA ALA A 88 -41.30 19.16 -49.32
C ALA A 88 -40.77 19.08 -47.86
N ALA A 89 -40.74 20.19 -47.13
CA ALA A 89 -40.38 20.24 -45.72
C ALA A 89 -41.56 19.92 -44.78
N ARG A 90 -42.80 19.93 -45.29
CA ARG A 90 -44.01 19.67 -44.52
C ARG A 90 -44.10 18.17 -44.25
N LEU A 91 -43.96 17.78 -42.99
CA LEU A 91 -44.16 16.39 -42.60
C LEU A 91 -45.65 16.11 -42.45
N THR A 92 -46.13 15.05 -43.07
CA THR A 92 -47.45 14.50 -42.73
C THR A 92 -47.42 13.89 -41.32
N PRO A 93 -48.56 13.77 -40.61
CA PRO A 93 -48.60 13.12 -39.29
C PRO A 93 -48.03 11.70 -39.28
N LEU A 94 -48.15 10.97 -40.41
CA LEU A 94 -47.56 9.63 -40.56
C LEU A 94 -46.03 9.67 -40.64
N GLU A 95 -45.48 10.66 -41.32
CA GLU A 95 -44.03 10.85 -41.44
C GLU A 95 -43.40 11.38 -40.15
N GLU A 96 -44.10 12.27 -39.46
CA GLU A 96 -43.74 12.71 -38.12
C GLU A 96 -43.67 11.51 -37.17
N HIS A 97 -44.70 10.66 -37.14
CA HIS A 97 -44.69 9.46 -36.30
C HIS A 97 -43.54 8.50 -36.68
N ARG A 98 -43.24 8.35 -37.97
CA ARG A 98 -42.09 7.56 -38.44
C ARG A 98 -40.76 8.16 -37.95
N LEU A 99 -40.63 9.49 -37.99
CA LEU A 99 -39.45 10.20 -37.52
C LEU A 99 -39.29 10.06 -36.01
N GLU A 100 -40.37 10.14 -35.24
CA GLU A 100 -40.37 9.89 -33.79
C GLU A 100 -39.86 8.48 -33.46
N LEU A 101 -40.37 7.46 -34.15
CA LEU A 101 -39.94 6.07 -33.96
C LEU A 101 -38.45 5.90 -34.29
N LYS A 102 -37.98 6.53 -35.38
CA LYS A 102 -36.55 6.53 -35.74
C LYS A 102 -35.71 7.23 -34.68
N ASN A 103 -36.14 8.38 -34.17
CA ASN A 103 -35.44 9.12 -33.14
C ASN A 103 -35.36 8.33 -31.83
N ARG A 104 -36.45 7.65 -31.44
CA ARG A 104 -36.47 6.73 -30.30
C ARG A 104 -35.47 5.60 -30.48
N TRP A 105 -35.47 4.96 -31.66
CA TRP A 105 -34.51 3.90 -31.96
C TRP A 105 -33.05 4.38 -31.87
N ILE A 106 -32.74 5.57 -32.42
CA ILE A 106 -31.40 6.16 -32.33
C ILE A 106 -31.03 6.44 -30.86
N ALA A 107 -31.96 6.98 -30.07
CA ALA A 107 -31.73 7.23 -28.65
C ALA A 107 -31.44 5.94 -27.88
N ASP A 108 -32.21 4.88 -28.13
CA ASP A 108 -32.00 3.56 -27.52
C ASP A 108 -30.62 2.98 -27.89
N GLN A 109 -30.22 3.06 -29.17
CA GLN A 109 -28.91 2.59 -29.60
C GLN A 109 -27.75 3.36 -28.93
N LYS A 110 -27.88 4.69 -28.82
CA LYS A 110 -26.91 5.53 -28.10
C LYS A 110 -26.83 5.14 -26.63
N MET A 111 -27.97 4.88 -25.99
CA MET A 111 -28.03 4.44 -24.60
C MET A 111 -27.32 3.09 -24.42
N ILE A 112 -27.60 2.11 -25.28
CA ILE A 112 -26.94 0.78 -25.25
C ILE A 112 -25.43 0.92 -25.38
N LEU A 113 -24.95 1.77 -26.31
CA LEU A 113 -23.52 2.00 -26.49
C LEU A 113 -22.89 2.64 -25.25
N ALA A 114 -23.54 3.65 -24.67
CA ALA A 114 -23.06 4.28 -23.43
C ALA A 114 -22.97 3.27 -22.28
N MET A 115 -24.00 2.44 -22.08
CA MET A 115 -23.99 1.41 -21.04
C MET A 115 -22.87 0.38 -21.24
N LYS A 116 -22.56 0.00 -22.48
CA LYS A 116 -21.43 -0.90 -22.78
C LYS A 116 -20.09 -0.27 -22.44
N LEU A 117 -19.89 1.00 -22.81
CA LEU A 117 -18.66 1.73 -22.51
C LEU A 117 -18.47 1.88 -20.99
N ASP A 118 -19.54 2.20 -20.26
CA ASP A 118 -19.51 2.29 -18.80
C ASP A 118 -19.20 0.92 -18.15
N ALA A 119 -19.81 -0.16 -18.65
CA ALA A 119 -19.53 -1.51 -18.18
C ALA A 119 -18.07 -1.92 -18.44
N GLU A 120 -17.52 -1.60 -19.61
CA GLU A 120 -16.10 -1.85 -19.93
C GLU A 120 -15.17 -1.04 -19.03
N ALA A 121 -15.50 0.23 -18.76
CA ALA A 121 -14.72 1.07 -17.85
C ALA A 121 -14.75 0.52 -16.41
N GLN A 122 -15.91 0.07 -15.94
CA GLN A 122 -16.04 -0.59 -14.63
C GLN A 122 -15.27 -1.91 -14.57
N ALA A 123 -15.31 -2.72 -15.63
CA ALA A 123 -14.55 -3.97 -15.71
C ALA A 123 -13.05 -3.72 -15.63
N LYS A 124 -12.52 -2.74 -16.39
CA LYS A 124 -11.10 -2.34 -16.32
C LYS A 124 -10.70 -1.83 -14.94
N LEU A 125 -11.58 -1.05 -14.29
CA LEU A 125 -11.33 -0.57 -12.94
C LEU A 125 -11.30 -1.73 -11.93
N ALA A 126 -12.20 -2.71 -12.07
CA ALA A 126 -12.25 -3.90 -11.23
C ALA A 126 -10.98 -4.76 -11.42
N GLU A 127 -10.54 -4.96 -12.66
CA GLU A 127 -9.30 -5.66 -12.98
C GLU A 127 -8.07 -4.96 -12.38
N ALA A 128 -7.95 -3.63 -12.54
CA ALA A 128 -6.86 -2.86 -11.93
C ALA A 128 -6.85 -2.98 -10.40
N ARG A 129 -8.02 -3.02 -9.76
CA ARG A 129 -8.14 -3.24 -8.31
C ARG A 129 -7.74 -4.66 -7.90
N ALA A 130 -8.09 -5.66 -8.70
CA ALA A 130 -7.70 -7.05 -8.44
C ALA A 130 -6.17 -7.21 -8.53
N ASN A 131 -5.55 -6.67 -9.58
CA ASN A 131 -4.10 -6.73 -9.76
C ASN A 131 -3.35 -6.02 -8.61
N LEU A 132 -3.86 -4.86 -8.16
CA LEU A 132 -3.28 -4.16 -7.01
C LEU A 132 -3.42 -4.97 -5.70
N ALA A 133 -4.53 -5.70 -5.52
CA ALA A 133 -4.72 -6.56 -4.36
C ALA A 133 -3.78 -7.76 -4.40
N GLU A 134 -3.57 -8.36 -5.57
CA GLU A 134 -2.64 -9.47 -5.79
C GLU A 134 -1.20 -9.04 -5.52
N GLU A 135 -0.77 -7.88 -6.03
CA GLU A 135 0.56 -7.34 -5.76
C GLU A 135 0.80 -7.12 -4.25
N LYS A 136 -0.20 -6.58 -3.55
CA LYS A 136 -0.13 -6.41 -2.08
C LYS A 136 -0.05 -7.74 -1.35
N ALA A 137 -0.77 -8.76 -1.82
CA ALA A 137 -0.72 -10.09 -1.24
C ALA A 137 0.68 -10.70 -1.40
N HIS A 138 1.27 -10.61 -2.59
CA HIS A 138 2.64 -11.07 -2.84
C HIS A 138 3.67 -10.33 -1.99
N GLN A 139 3.56 -9.01 -1.84
CA GLN A 139 4.45 -8.25 -0.96
C GLN A 139 4.32 -8.66 0.51
N ALA A 140 3.12 -9.01 0.97
CA ALA A 140 2.90 -9.51 2.32
C ALA A 140 3.52 -10.90 2.51
N GLU A 141 3.37 -11.77 1.53
CA GLU A 141 3.94 -13.12 1.51
C GLU A 141 5.49 -13.08 1.50
N GLU A 142 6.08 -12.22 0.68
CA GLU A 142 7.54 -12.04 0.65
C GLU A 142 8.07 -11.57 2.01
N LYS A 143 7.37 -10.62 2.67
CA LYS A 143 7.73 -10.18 4.03
C LYS A 143 7.59 -11.31 5.05
N ALA A 144 6.58 -12.16 4.92
CA ALA A 144 6.40 -13.31 5.79
C ALA A 144 7.57 -14.30 5.63
N HIS A 145 7.94 -14.66 4.40
CA HIS A 145 9.09 -15.52 4.14
C HIS A 145 10.42 -14.93 4.61
N GLN A 146 10.61 -13.62 4.46
CA GLN A 146 11.80 -12.95 5.02
C GLN A 146 11.83 -13.03 6.56
N ALA A 147 10.68 -12.94 7.22
CA ALA A 147 10.58 -13.09 8.67
C ALA A 147 10.86 -14.53 9.10
N GLU A 148 10.31 -15.53 8.40
CA GLU A 148 10.61 -16.95 8.61
C GLU A 148 12.11 -17.25 8.45
N GLY A 149 12.74 -16.73 7.39
CA GLY A 149 14.18 -16.90 7.18
C GLY A 149 15.02 -16.33 8.33
N LYS A 150 14.62 -15.18 8.90
CA LYS A 150 15.27 -14.62 10.09
C LYS A 150 15.03 -15.47 11.34
N ALA A 151 13.83 -16.02 11.50
CA ALA A 151 13.50 -16.89 12.62
C ALA A 151 14.36 -18.18 12.60
N HIS A 152 14.46 -18.84 11.44
CA HIS A 152 15.31 -20.02 11.29
C HIS A 152 16.80 -19.72 11.55
N GLN A 153 17.31 -18.57 11.09
CA GLN A 153 18.69 -18.18 11.40
C GLN A 153 18.90 -17.94 12.90
N ALA A 154 17.90 -17.42 13.61
CA ALA A 154 17.97 -17.23 15.05
C ALA A 154 17.93 -18.58 15.79
N GLU A 155 17.09 -19.50 15.33
CA GLU A 155 16.98 -20.86 15.86
C GLU A 155 18.29 -21.65 15.67
N GLU A 156 18.91 -21.57 14.50
CA GLU A 156 20.20 -22.21 14.23
C GLU A 156 21.30 -21.67 15.16
N LYS A 157 21.34 -20.36 15.38
CA LYS A 157 22.27 -19.74 16.34
C LYS A 157 22.01 -20.19 17.78
N ALA A 158 20.74 -20.35 18.17
CA ALA A 158 20.38 -20.84 19.48
C ALA A 158 20.86 -22.29 19.68
N HIS A 159 20.63 -23.16 18.71
CA HIS A 159 21.13 -24.54 18.75
C HIS A 159 22.66 -24.62 18.81
N GLN A 160 23.37 -23.80 18.03
CA GLN A 160 24.84 -23.75 18.11
C GLN A 160 25.33 -23.28 19.49
N ALA A 161 24.62 -22.36 20.14
CA ALA A 161 24.95 -21.91 21.49
C ALA A 161 24.70 -23.02 22.53
N GLU A 162 23.60 -23.74 22.40
CA GLU A 162 23.24 -24.88 23.24
C GLU A 162 24.27 -26.02 23.12
N GLU A 163 24.69 -26.36 21.91
CA GLU A 163 25.73 -27.37 21.68
C GLU A 163 27.06 -26.97 22.35
N LYS A 164 27.46 -25.71 22.24
CA LYS A 164 28.65 -25.19 22.93
C LYS A 164 28.52 -25.25 24.45
N ALA A 165 27.33 -24.96 24.98
CA ALA A 165 27.06 -25.05 26.41
C ALA A 165 27.20 -26.51 26.91
N HIS A 166 26.60 -27.47 26.20
CA HIS A 166 26.74 -28.90 26.52
C HIS A 166 28.19 -29.39 26.43
N GLN A 167 28.95 -28.93 25.44
CA GLN A 167 30.38 -29.26 25.35
C GLN A 167 31.17 -28.68 26.54
N ALA A 168 30.86 -27.46 26.99
CA ALA A 168 31.49 -26.85 28.15
C ALA A 168 31.15 -27.60 29.45
N GLU A 169 29.89 -28.01 29.60
CA GLU A 169 29.42 -28.82 30.72
C GLU A 169 30.12 -30.18 30.76
N GLY A 170 30.25 -30.85 29.62
CA GLY A 170 31.01 -32.10 29.51
C GLY A 170 32.48 -31.95 29.94
N LYS A 171 33.14 -30.85 29.55
CA LYS A 171 34.51 -30.54 30.01
C LYS A 171 34.57 -30.26 31.51
N ALA A 172 33.58 -29.56 32.07
CA ALA A 172 33.51 -29.29 33.50
C ALA A 172 33.37 -30.59 34.31
N HIS A 173 32.48 -31.49 33.90
CA HIS A 173 32.34 -32.81 34.53
C HIS A 173 33.61 -33.66 34.45
N GLN A 174 34.33 -33.63 33.31
CA GLN A 174 35.63 -34.30 33.21
C GLN A 174 36.66 -33.72 34.17
N ALA A 175 36.75 -32.39 34.26
CA ALA A 175 37.64 -31.72 35.20
C ALA A 175 37.30 -32.05 36.66
N GLU A 176 36.00 -32.11 37.00
CA GLU A 176 35.53 -32.50 38.33
C GLU A 176 35.88 -33.95 38.67
N ALA A 177 35.73 -34.87 37.71
CA ALA A 177 36.13 -36.27 37.88
C ALA A 177 37.65 -36.41 38.10
N GLN A 178 38.46 -35.66 37.35
CA GLN A 178 39.92 -35.63 37.53
C GLN A 178 40.31 -35.04 38.89
N ALA A 179 39.69 -33.95 39.32
CA ALA A 179 39.93 -33.34 40.62
C ALA A 179 39.56 -34.29 41.77
N SER A 180 38.44 -35.00 41.65
CA SER A 180 38.00 -36.02 42.62
C SER A 180 38.99 -37.19 42.72
N LEU A 181 39.54 -37.65 41.59
CA LEU A 181 40.59 -38.67 41.56
C LEU A 181 41.86 -38.18 42.28
N ALA A 182 42.34 -36.99 41.93
CA ALA A 182 43.52 -36.40 42.55
C ALA A 182 43.35 -36.20 44.07
N LEU A 183 42.15 -35.84 44.52
CA LEU A 183 41.81 -35.76 45.95
C LEU A 183 41.91 -37.11 46.64
N LYS A 184 41.41 -38.18 46.02
CA LYS A 184 41.52 -39.55 46.56
C LYS A 184 42.97 -40.00 46.65
N GLU A 185 43.76 -39.73 45.62
CA GLU A 185 45.20 -40.04 45.60
C GLU A 185 45.96 -39.27 46.70
N ALA A 186 45.70 -37.98 46.84
CA ALA A 186 46.29 -37.15 47.89
C ALA A 186 45.90 -37.63 49.30
N HIS A 187 44.63 -38.03 49.49
CA HIS A 187 44.19 -38.63 50.76
C HIS A 187 44.93 -39.93 51.06
N LEU A 188 45.08 -40.81 50.06
CA LEU A 188 45.80 -42.08 50.22
C LEU A 188 47.28 -41.86 50.56
N ALA A 189 47.95 -40.96 49.84
CA ALA A 189 49.35 -40.59 50.10
C ALA A 189 49.54 -40.02 51.51
N ARG A 190 48.59 -39.19 51.98
CA ARG A 190 48.60 -38.64 53.33
C ARG A 190 48.45 -39.73 54.40
N GLU A 191 47.57 -40.69 54.19
CA GLU A 191 47.42 -41.83 55.12
C GLU A 191 48.66 -42.73 55.13
N GLN A 192 49.26 -43.00 53.96
CA GLN A 192 50.53 -43.73 53.87
C GLN A 192 51.66 -43.00 54.62
N ALA A 193 51.81 -41.70 54.40
CA ALA A 193 52.81 -40.89 55.09
C ALA A 193 52.60 -40.88 56.62
N LYS A 194 51.35 -40.84 57.09
CA LYS A 194 51.04 -40.99 58.53
C LYS A 194 51.46 -42.35 59.07
N GLN A 195 51.20 -43.43 58.34
CA GLN A 195 51.61 -44.78 58.73
C GLN A 195 53.14 -44.91 58.77
N GLU A 196 53.85 -44.37 57.79
CA GLU A 196 55.32 -44.36 57.79
C GLU A 196 55.87 -43.53 58.95
N ALA A 197 55.35 -42.34 59.19
CA ALA A 197 55.73 -41.52 60.34
C ALA A 197 55.50 -42.24 61.68
N ALA A 198 54.40 -43.01 61.79
CA ALA A 198 54.15 -43.84 62.97
C ALA A 198 55.20 -44.95 63.13
N LYS A 199 55.57 -45.66 62.05
CA LYS A 199 56.66 -46.66 62.06
C LYS A 199 58.00 -46.04 62.45
N VAL A 200 58.36 -44.88 61.87
CA VAL A 200 59.58 -44.16 62.21
C VAL A 200 59.59 -43.77 63.69
N ARG A 201 58.46 -43.30 64.22
CA ARG A 201 58.31 -42.98 65.65
C ARG A 201 58.51 -44.22 66.52
N GLU A 202 57.97 -45.37 66.14
CA GLU A 202 58.15 -46.63 66.86
C GLU A 202 59.61 -47.07 66.86
N VAL A 203 60.31 -46.99 65.72
CA VAL A 203 61.75 -47.26 65.62
C VAL A 203 62.54 -46.30 66.49
N LEU A 204 62.25 -45.00 66.48
CA LEU A 204 62.90 -44.01 67.34
C LEU A 204 62.70 -44.34 68.83
N GLN A 205 61.48 -44.75 69.23
CA GLN A 205 61.21 -45.18 70.60
C GLN A 205 61.99 -46.45 70.97
N ALA A 206 62.08 -47.43 70.08
CA ALA A 206 62.87 -48.63 70.28
C ALA A 206 64.38 -48.31 70.41
N THR A 207 64.89 -47.41 69.57
CA THR A 207 66.30 -46.97 69.59
C THR A 207 66.61 -46.19 70.87
N ALA A 208 65.68 -45.37 71.35
CA ALA A 208 65.82 -44.69 72.63
C ALA A 208 65.87 -45.67 73.81
N ARG A 209 65.08 -46.76 73.78
CA ARG A 209 65.13 -47.83 74.79
C ARG A 209 66.48 -48.56 74.77
N THR A 210 66.97 -48.95 73.61
CA THR A 210 68.25 -49.67 73.51
C THR A 210 69.43 -48.78 73.93
N LEU A 211 69.42 -47.49 73.60
CA LEU A 211 70.39 -46.52 74.09
C LEU A 211 70.33 -46.35 75.62
N ALA A 212 69.13 -46.33 76.20
CA ALA A 212 68.97 -46.28 77.66
C ALA A 212 69.51 -47.56 78.33
N GLU A 213 69.24 -48.74 77.77
CA GLU A 213 69.78 -50.02 78.25
C GLU A 213 71.31 -50.09 78.12
N LEU A 214 71.87 -49.62 77.00
CA LEU A 214 73.32 -49.48 76.81
C LEU A 214 73.93 -48.54 77.85
N GLY A 215 73.29 -47.40 78.12
CA GLY A 215 73.71 -46.47 79.17
C GLY A 215 73.73 -47.10 80.56
N GLN A 216 72.69 -47.88 80.90
CA GLN A 216 72.65 -48.63 82.17
C GLN A 216 73.72 -49.73 82.23
N ASN A 217 73.96 -50.44 81.12
CA ASN A 217 75.02 -51.45 81.05
C ASN A 217 76.41 -50.84 81.16
N HIS A 218 76.66 -49.69 80.53
CA HIS A 218 77.93 -48.97 80.65
C HIS A 218 78.16 -48.51 82.10
N ALA A 219 77.11 -48.01 82.76
CA ALA A 219 77.17 -47.68 84.19
C ALA A 219 77.45 -48.92 85.06
N ALA A 220 76.86 -50.08 84.73
CA ALA A 220 77.11 -51.34 85.44
C ALA A 220 78.55 -51.88 85.22
N ILE A 221 79.10 -51.71 84.01
CA ILE A 221 80.50 -52.08 83.71
C ILE A 221 81.47 -51.14 84.45
N ALA A 222 81.23 -49.83 84.45
CA ALA A 222 82.03 -48.87 85.21
C ALA A 222 82.01 -49.17 86.72
N ALA A 223 80.85 -49.56 87.27
CA ALA A 223 80.73 -49.99 88.66
C ALA A 223 81.54 -51.28 88.94
N LYS A 224 81.51 -52.27 88.02
CA LYS A 224 82.33 -53.48 88.14
C LYS A 224 83.83 -53.19 88.03
N LEU A 225 84.24 -52.27 87.15
CA LEU A 225 85.63 -51.83 87.04
C LEU A 225 86.13 -51.16 88.32
N ASN A 226 85.33 -50.28 88.95
CA ASN A 226 85.62 -49.70 90.26
C ASN A 226 85.74 -50.76 91.36
N ILE A 227 84.90 -51.80 91.34
CA ILE A 227 84.99 -52.91 92.29
C ILE A 227 86.27 -53.74 92.04
N THR A 228 86.68 -53.95 90.78
CA THR A 228 87.96 -54.60 90.49
C THR A 228 89.17 -53.74 90.84
N GLU A 229 89.11 -52.41 90.69
CA GLU A 229 90.17 -51.50 91.18
C GLU A 229 90.25 -51.52 92.72
N ALA A 230 89.11 -51.62 93.42
CA ALA A 230 89.07 -51.78 94.86
C ALA A 230 89.66 -53.13 95.31
N LEU A 231 89.33 -54.24 94.64
CA LEU A 231 89.86 -55.58 94.96
C LEU A 231 91.35 -55.74 94.60
N VAL A 232 91.82 -55.10 93.53
CA VAL A 232 93.25 -55.08 93.19
C VAL A 232 94.05 -54.23 94.18
N SER A 233 93.44 -53.16 94.73
CA SER A 233 94.05 -52.38 95.81
C SER A 233 94.11 -53.14 97.15
N GLU A 234 93.18 -54.07 97.39
CA GLU A 234 93.11 -54.88 98.64
C GLU A 234 94.03 -56.12 98.62
N LEU A 235 94.51 -56.55 97.44
CA LEU A 235 95.46 -57.66 97.23
C LEU A 235 96.92 -57.20 97.10
N LEU A 236 97.19 -55.89 97.19
CA LEU A 236 98.50 -55.25 97.00
C LEU A 236 98.95 -54.42 98.21
N GLU A 237 98.60 -54.83 99.43
CA GLU A 237 99.29 -54.38 100.63
C GLU A 237 99.85 -55.55 101.46
N PRO A 238 101.05 -55.36 102.05
CA PRO A 238 102.05 -56.41 102.32
C PRO A 238 101.78 -57.33 103.52
#